data_AF-A0A7S2K9D2-F1
#
_entry.id   AF-A0A7S2K9D2-F1
#
_cell.length_a   1.000
_cell.length_b   1.000
_cell.length_c   1.000
_cell.angle_alpha   90.00
_cell.angle_beta   90.00
_cell.angle_gamma   90.00
#
_symmetry.space_group_name_H-M   'P 1'
#
loop_
_entity.id
_entity.type
_entity.pdbx_description
1 polymer ?
#
loop_
_entity_poly.entity_id
_entity_poly.type
_entity_poly.pdbx_seq_one_letter_code
_entity_poly.pdbx_strand_id
1 'polypeptide(L)'
;MDMTRDKVCSLIKKRQSIIEANCDVRTSDGYIVRMFCIAFTKKQDNQIKLTSYAQASKVRAIRAKMVQIMTETGTKGDLKSLVKELLPDVLGKTICDETRDIFPIKDCYIRKVKVLKKPRFDVTALMEWHNDDAVTTTAAAGGDVGEALETPPEEGLAGSGGRL
;
A
#
# COMPACT_ATOMS: atom_id res chain seq x y z
N MET A 1 -6.32 -0.40 -1.55
CA MET A 1 -5.85 0.81 -0.84
C MET A 1 -5.84 1.98 -1.81
N ASP A 2 -6.45 3.10 -1.43
CA ASP A 2 -6.50 4.33 -2.22
C ASP A 2 -6.58 5.53 -1.28
N MET A 3 -5.99 6.67 -1.65
CA MET A 3 -6.17 7.92 -0.93
C MET A 3 -7.53 8.54 -1.23
N THR A 4 -8.12 9.23 -0.26
CA THR A 4 -9.35 10.00 -0.49
C THR A 4 -9.07 11.17 -1.45
N ARG A 5 -10.08 11.52 -2.26
CA ARG A 5 -9.99 12.64 -3.19
C ARG A 5 -9.64 13.94 -2.46
N ASP A 6 -10.27 14.17 -1.32
CA ASP A 6 -10.05 15.35 -0.49
C ASP A 6 -8.58 15.49 -0.08
N LYS A 7 -7.97 14.40 0.42
CA LYS A 7 -6.56 14.39 0.79
C LYS A 7 -5.66 14.69 -0.39
N VAL A 8 -5.87 14.05 -1.55
CA VAL A 8 -5.05 14.30 -2.76
C VAL A 8 -5.17 15.75 -3.21
N CYS A 9 -6.39 16.30 -3.27
CA CYS A 9 -6.63 17.68 -3.65
C CYS A 9 -5.99 18.68 -2.66
N SER A 10 -5.98 18.38 -1.36
CA SER A 10 -5.36 19.23 -0.34
C SER A 10 -3.83 19.36 -0.47
N LEU A 11 -3.17 18.31 -1.00
CA LEU A 11 -1.72 18.26 -1.16
C LEU A 11 -1.25 19.00 -2.43
N ILE A 12 -2.08 19.02 -3.46
CA ILE A 12 -1.76 19.67 -4.74
C ILE A 12 -1.81 21.20 -4.57
N LYS A 13 -0.62 21.80 -4.53
CA LYS A 13 -0.43 23.26 -4.44
C LYS A 13 0.35 23.78 -5.64
N LYS A 14 0.13 25.05 -5.99
CA LYS A 14 0.89 25.75 -7.03
C LYS A 14 2.34 26.00 -6.57
N ARG A 15 3.22 26.33 -7.53
CA ARG A 15 4.63 26.74 -7.30
C ARG A 15 5.57 25.64 -6.76
N GLN A 16 5.14 24.39 -6.78
CA GLN A 16 5.94 23.21 -6.46
C GLN A 16 5.76 22.17 -7.60
N SER A 17 6.75 21.33 -7.82
CA SER A 17 6.63 20.17 -8.72
C SER A 17 5.92 19.03 -8.01
N ILE A 18 5.04 18.34 -8.76
CA ILE A 18 4.44 17.05 -8.40
C ILE A 18 5.32 15.96 -8.99
N ILE A 19 5.70 14.99 -8.17
CA ILE A 19 6.51 13.84 -8.58
C ILE A 19 5.68 12.59 -8.35
N GLU A 20 5.40 11.86 -9.42
CA GLU A 20 4.66 10.60 -9.39
C GLU A 20 5.56 9.47 -9.87
N ALA A 21 5.45 8.31 -9.22
CA ALA A 21 6.13 7.08 -9.59
C ALA A 21 5.16 5.90 -9.50
N ASN A 22 5.40 4.87 -10.32
CA ASN A 22 4.69 3.61 -10.24
C ASN A 22 5.68 2.45 -10.33
N CYS A 23 5.33 1.33 -9.70
CA CYS A 23 6.10 0.11 -9.80
C CYS A 23 5.17 -1.11 -9.71
N ASP A 24 5.55 -2.16 -10.42
CA ASP A 24 4.91 -3.47 -10.37
C ASP A 24 5.82 -4.39 -9.57
N VAL A 25 5.30 -4.94 -8.49
CA VAL A 25 6.06 -5.78 -7.56
C VAL A 25 5.36 -7.11 -7.41
N ARG A 26 6.17 -8.17 -7.31
CA ARG A 26 5.71 -9.52 -7.02
C ARG A 26 6.04 -9.82 -5.56
N THR A 27 5.02 -10.14 -4.78
CA THR A 27 5.16 -10.56 -3.38
C THR A 27 5.47 -12.06 -3.31
N SER A 28 5.94 -12.54 -2.16
CA SER A 28 6.33 -13.94 -1.94
C SER A 28 5.15 -14.92 -2.04
N ASP A 29 3.96 -14.51 -1.61
CA ASP A 29 2.69 -15.24 -1.73
C ASP A 29 2.12 -15.25 -3.18
N GLY A 30 2.85 -14.72 -4.15
CA GLY A 30 2.53 -14.85 -5.58
C GLY A 30 1.54 -13.82 -6.11
N TYR A 31 1.17 -12.80 -5.32
CA TYR A 31 0.43 -11.65 -5.84
C TYR A 31 1.35 -10.76 -6.68
N ILE A 32 0.76 -10.10 -7.69
CA ILE A 32 1.40 -9.01 -8.41
C ILE A 32 0.63 -7.75 -8.10
N VAL A 33 1.33 -6.76 -7.56
CA VAL A 33 0.74 -5.52 -7.05
C VAL A 33 1.40 -4.32 -7.73
N ARG A 34 0.58 -3.39 -8.21
CA ARG A 34 1.01 -2.08 -8.71
C ARG A 34 0.82 -1.03 -7.65
N MET A 35 1.93 -0.44 -7.20
CA MET A 35 1.94 0.66 -6.24
C MET A 35 2.17 1.98 -6.97
N PHE A 36 1.43 3.01 -6.56
CA PHE A 36 1.57 4.38 -7.05
C PHE A 36 2.02 5.26 -5.89
N CYS A 37 3.11 5.99 -6.07
CA CYS A 37 3.60 6.95 -5.09
C CYS A 37 3.47 8.37 -5.64
N ILE A 38 3.17 9.31 -4.75
CA ILE A 38 3.12 10.75 -5.03
C ILE A 38 3.97 11.47 -4.00
N ALA A 39 4.75 12.44 -4.44
CA ALA A 39 5.51 13.33 -3.60
C ALA A 39 5.51 14.75 -4.15
N PHE A 40 5.78 15.72 -3.27
CA PHE A 40 5.86 17.12 -3.63
C PHE A 40 7.21 17.70 -3.24
N THR A 41 7.69 18.63 -4.05
CA THR A 41 8.92 19.38 -3.73
C THR A 41 8.72 20.28 -2.51
N LYS A 42 9.72 20.32 -1.63
CA LYS A 42 9.75 21.17 -0.43
C LYS A 42 10.59 22.42 -0.71
N LYS A 43 10.03 23.58 -0.40
CA LYS A 43 10.77 24.85 -0.37
C LYS A 43 11.75 24.81 0.81
N GLN A 44 13.00 25.21 0.60
CA GLN A 44 13.95 25.34 1.72
C GLN A 44 13.66 26.60 2.54
N ASP A 45 13.96 26.55 3.83
CA ASP A 45 13.58 27.62 4.78
C ASP A 45 14.26 28.96 4.44
N ASN A 46 15.52 28.90 3.99
CA ASN A 46 16.30 30.09 3.61
C ASN A 46 16.08 30.54 2.15
N GLN A 47 15.09 29.96 1.46
CA GLN A 47 14.86 30.26 0.04
C GLN A 47 14.00 31.52 -0.15
N ILE A 48 14.57 32.55 -0.78
CA ILE A 48 13.85 33.80 -1.10
C ILE A 48 12.79 33.55 -2.19
N LYS A 49 13.13 32.75 -3.21
CA LYS A 49 12.23 32.43 -4.32
C LYS A 49 10.97 31.71 -3.84
N LEU A 50 9.81 32.13 -4.32
CA LEU A 50 8.51 31.53 -3.98
C LEU A 50 8.26 30.18 -4.63
N THR A 51 9.01 29.83 -5.69
CA THR A 51 8.83 28.58 -6.44
C THR A 51 9.91 27.56 -6.12
N SER A 52 9.53 26.29 -6.06
CA SER A 52 10.39 25.15 -5.73
C SER A 52 10.33 24.06 -6.81
N TYR A 53 10.42 24.47 -8.08
CA TYR A 53 10.39 23.50 -9.18
C TYR A 53 11.70 22.70 -9.26
N ALA A 54 11.58 21.37 -9.31
CA ALA A 54 12.71 20.49 -9.57
C ALA A 54 12.98 20.38 -11.08
N GLN A 55 14.26 20.38 -11.47
CA GLN A 55 14.68 20.12 -12.85
C GLN A 55 14.30 18.69 -13.27
N ALA A 56 14.01 18.47 -14.56
CA ALA A 56 13.58 17.17 -15.06
C ALA A 56 14.57 16.03 -14.77
N SER A 57 15.89 16.30 -14.78
CA SER A 57 16.93 15.33 -14.39
C SER A 57 16.77 14.87 -12.94
N LYS A 58 16.58 15.81 -12.01
CA LYS A 58 16.33 15.52 -10.59
C LYS A 58 15.02 14.75 -10.39
N VAL A 59 13.96 15.11 -11.11
CA VAL A 59 12.68 14.38 -11.06
C VAL A 59 12.85 12.92 -11.49
N ARG A 60 13.63 12.65 -12.54
CA ARG A 60 13.92 11.27 -12.99
C ARG A 60 14.74 10.50 -11.94
N ALA A 61 15.74 11.13 -11.35
CA ALA A 61 16.55 10.51 -10.30
C ALA A 61 15.73 10.19 -9.04
N ILE A 62 14.82 11.08 -8.63
CA ILE A 62 13.90 10.84 -7.51
C ILE A 62 12.96 9.68 -7.85
N ARG A 63 12.38 9.64 -9.06
CA ARG A 63 11.52 8.52 -9.49
C ARG A 63 12.26 7.18 -9.46
N ALA A 64 13.53 7.15 -9.86
CA ALA A 64 14.33 5.93 -9.79
C ALA A 64 14.51 5.45 -8.34
N LYS A 65 14.85 6.34 -7.40
CA LYS A 65 14.93 6.00 -5.96
C LYS A 65 13.59 5.57 -5.39
N MET A 66 12.49 6.25 -5.73
CA MET A 66 11.15 5.85 -5.31
C MET A 66 10.83 4.42 -5.73
N VAL A 67 11.05 4.10 -7.01
CA VAL A 67 10.80 2.75 -7.54
C VAL A 67 11.71 1.72 -6.86
N GLN A 68 12.97 2.04 -6.61
CA GLN A 68 13.92 1.15 -5.94
C GLN A 68 13.42 0.76 -4.54
N ILE A 69 13.12 1.75 -3.67
CA ILE A 69 12.68 1.52 -2.28
C ILE A 69 11.35 0.76 -2.25
N MET A 70 10.41 1.15 -3.12
CA MET A 70 9.11 0.47 -3.22
C MET A 70 9.26 -0.99 -3.68
N THR A 71 10.14 -1.25 -4.65
CA THR A 71 10.38 -2.61 -5.14
C THR A 71 11.05 -3.47 -4.09
N GLU A 72 12.05 -2.93 -3.39
CA GLU A 72 12.75 -3.62 -2.31
C GLU A 72 11.79 -4.02 -1.20
N THR A 73 10.93 -3.10 -0.77
CA THR A 73 9.97 -3.36 0.32
C THR A 73 8.87 -4.34 -0.12
N GLY A 74 8.33 -4.17 -1.32
CA GLY A 74 7.26 -5.04 -1.82
C GLY A 74 7.72 -6.46 -2.17
N THR A 75 9.01 -6.70 -2.39
CA THR A 75 9.56 -8.04 -2.70
C THR A 75 9.93 -8.82 -1.44
N LYS A 76 10.18 -8.14 -0.31
CA LYS A 76 10.67 -8.75 0.93
C LYS A 76 9.64 -9.59 1.69
N GLY A 77 8.35 -9.43 1.43
CA GLY A 77 7.31 -10.12 2.21
C GLY A 77 6.03 -10.42 1.45
N ASP A 78 5.11 -11.04 2.19
CA ASP A 78 3.78 -11.40 1.73
C ASP A 78 2.86 -10.17 1.66
N LEU A 79 1.71 -10.31 1.00
CA LEU A 79 0.74 -9.23 0.88
C LEU A 79 0.28 -8.72 2.26
N LYS A 80 0.13 -9.62 3.24
CA LYS A 80 -0.28 -9.25 4.61
C LYS A 80 0.75 -8.36 5.30
N SER A 81 2.03 -8.72 5.27
CA SER A 81 3.12 -7.89 5.81
C SER A 81 3.24 -6.56 5.08
N LEU A 82 3.11 -6.57 3.75
CA LEU A 82 3.17 -5.36 2.94
C LEU A 82 2.07 -4.38 3.32
N VAL A 83 0.83 -4.85 3.50
CA VAL A 83 -0.29 -3.97 3.92
C VAL A 83 -0.07 -3.41 5.32
N LYS A 84 0.47 -4.20 6.26
CA LYS A 84 0.80 -3.72 7.62
C LYS A 84 1.86 -2.61 7.61
N GLU A 85 2.85 -2.72 6.72
CA GLU A 85 3.91 -1.71 6.57
C GLU A 85 3.43 -0.43 5.86
N LEU A 86 2.47 -0.57 4.95
CA LEU A 86 1.88 0.55 4.20
C LEU A 86 0.95 1.44 5.02
N LEU A 87 0.30 0.89 6.07
CA LEU A 87 -0.66 1.61 6.92
C LEU A 87 -0.05 2.79 7.71
N PRO A 88 1.06 2.63 8.45
CA PRO A 88 1.67 3.72 9.21
C PRO A 88 2.49 4.73 8.37
N ASP A 89 2.48 4.60 7.03
CA ASP A 89 3.19 5.48 6.08
C ASP A 89 4.71 5.58 6.33
N VAL A 90 5.31 4.49 6.82
CA VAL A 90 6.77 4.40 7.08
C VAL A 90 7.56 4.49 5.77
N LEU A 91 7.04 3.85 4.72
CA LEU A 91 7.61 3.89 3.37
C LEU A 91 7.70 5.32 2.81
N GLY A 92 6.65 6.13 2.98
CA GLY A 92 6.63 7.52 2.51
C GLY A 92 7.72 8.37 3.17
N LYS A 93 7.96 8.18 4.47
CA LYS A 93 9.02 8.86 5.22
C LYS A 93 10.41 8.42 4.79
N THR A 94 10.62 7.11 4.64
CA THR A 94 11.89 6.54 4.17
C THR A 94 12.29 7.11 2.81
N ILE A 95 11.33 7.22 1.88
CA ILE A 95 11.55 7.85 0.57
C ILE A 95 11.92 9.33 0.71
N CYS A 96 11.29 10.07 1.63
CA CYS A 96 11.64 11.48 1.88
C CYS A 96 13.09 11.65 2.35
N ASP A 97 13.55 10.76 3.22
CA ASP A 97 14.89 10.83 3.80
C ASP A 97 15.96 10.45 2.76
N GLU A 98 15.76 9.36 2.02
CA GLU A 98 16.73 8.89 1.02
C GLU A 98 16.85 9.79 -0.21
N THR A 99 15.81 10.55 -0.55
CA THR A 99 15.82 11.45 -1.71
C THR A 99 16.30 12.87 -1.38
N ARG A 100 16.51 13.18 -0.09
CA ARG A 100 16.94 14.49 0.41
C ARG A 100 18.22 15.00 -0.26
N ASP A 101 19.14 14.10 -0.61
CA ASP A 101 20.40 14.42 -1.28
C ASP A 101 20.21 14.98 -2.71
N ILE A 102 19.16 14.56 -3.41
CA ILE A 102 18.91 14.96 -4.80
C ILE A 102 18.17 16.31 -4.82
N PHE A 103 17.05 16.34 -4.11
CA PHE A 103 16.21 17.52 -3.94
C PHE A 103 15.29 17.30 -2.74
N PRO A 104 15.05 18.32 -1.89
CA PRO A 104 14.16 18.18 -0.75
C PRO A 104 12.72 17.94 -1.20
N ILE A 105 12.14 16.81 -0.78
CA ILE A 105 10.72 16.49 -0.97
C ILE A 105 9.98 16.50 0.37
N LYS A 106 8.65 16.56 0.30
CA LYS A 106 7.72 16.46 1.43
C LYS A 106 6.47 15.72 0.96
N ASP A 107 5.63 15.34 1.92
CA ASP A 107 4.29 14.79 1.65
C ASP A 107 4.36 13.62 0.66
N CYS A 108 5.30 12.69 0.90
CA CYS A 108 5.44 11.48 0.10
C CYS A 108 4.48 10.42 0.63
N TYR A 109 3.53 10.01 -0.20
CA TYR A 109 2.51 9.03 0.16
C TYR A 109 2.38 7.97 -0.92
N ILE A 110 1.93 6.78 -0.51
CA ILE A 110 1.48 5.76 -1.44
C ILE A 110 0.02 6.06 -1.77
N ARG A 111 -0.18 6.60 -2.98
CA ARG A 111 -1.48 7.08 -3.47
C ARG A 111 -2.46 5.95 -3.65
N LYS A 112 -2.04 4.87 -4.31
CA LYS A 112 -2.91 3.76 -4.66
C LYS A 112 -2.12 2.47 -4.76
N VAL A 113 -2.73 1.39 -4.31
CA VAL A 113 -2.20 0.04 -4.49
C VAL A 113 -3.26 -0.79 -5.19
N LYS A 114 -2.93 -1.31 -6.37
CA LYS A 114 -3.79 -2.16 -7.20
C LYS A 114 -3.23 -3.56 -7.25
N VAL A 115 -4.04 -4.57 -6.96
CA VAL A 115 -3.67 -5.96 -7.22
C VAL A 115 -3.91 -6.25 -8.70
N LEU A 116 -2.86 -6.58 -9.44
CA LEU A 116 -2.93 -6.92 -10.87
C LEU A 116 -3.26 -8.40 -11.06
N LYS A 117 -2.56 -9.27 -10.34
CA LYS A 117 -2.74 -10.71 -10.44
C LYS A 117 -2.88 -11.28 -9.03
N LYS A 118 -3.91 -12.10 -8.85
CA LYS A 118 -4.10 -12.91 -7.66
C LYS A 118 -3.53 -14.32 -7.93
N PRO A 119 -2.87 -14.96 -6.96
CA PRO A 119 -2.50 -16.37 -7.05
C PRO A 119 -3.77 -17.24 -7.09
N ARG A 120 -3.59 -18.53 -7.33
CA ARG A 120 -4.70 -19.49 -7.28
C ARG A 120 -5.30 -19.48 -5.88
N PHE A 121 -6.62 -19.52 -5.81
CA PHE A 121 -7.32 -19.55 -4.53
C PHE A 121 -6.97 -20.83 -3.76
N ASP A 122 -6.56 -20.66 -2.52
CA ASP A 122 -6.23 -21.72 -1.58
C ASP A 122 -6.97 -21.45 -0.26
N VAL A 123 -7.78 -22.42 0.16
CA VAL A 123 -8.61 -22.33 1.37
C VAL A 123 -7.72 -22.38 2.62
N THR A 124 -6.62 -23.11 2.57
CA THR A 124 -5.70 -23.26 3.71
C THR A 124 -4.99 -21.94 4.00
N ALA A 125 -4.42 -21.31 2.97
CA ALA A 125 -3.81 -19.98 3.08
C ALA A 125 -4.81 -18.90 3.55
N LEU A 126 -6.10 -19.02 3.16
CA LEU A 126 -7.13 -18.10 3.61
C LEU A 126 -7.43 -18.26 5.12
N MET A 127 -7.56 -19.49 5.61
CA MET A 127 -7.81 -19.74 7.04
C MET A 127 -6.66 -19.23 7.92
N GLU A 128 -5.41 -19.40 7.48
CA GLU A 128 -4.23 -18.84 8.15
C GLU A 128 -4.32 -17.31 8.29
N TRP A 129 -4.80 -16.61 7.25
CA TRP A 129 -4.90 -15.16 7.28
C TRP A 129 -5.90 -14.67 8.34
N HIS A 130 -7.03 -15.37 8.50
CA HIS A 130 -8.10 -15.01 9.43
C HIS A 130 -7.83 -15.44 10.89
N ASN A 131 -7.07 -16.50 11.13
CA ASN A 131 -6.79 -17.01 12.48
C ASN A 131 -5.87 -16.09 13.30
N ASP A 132 -4.91 -15.42 12.66
CA ASP A 132 -4.01 -14.47 13.32
C ASP A 132 -4.72 -13.20 13.84
N ASP A 133 -5.80 -12.76 13.17
CA ASP A 133 -6.48 -11.50 13.51
C ASP A 133 -7.39 -11.68 14.74
N ALA A 134 -7.86 -12.91 15.02
CA ALA A 134 -8.64 -13.25 16.21
C ALA A 134 -7.84 -13.07 17.53
N VAL A 135 -6.53 -13.32 17.50
CA VAL A 135 -5.64 -13.12 18.65
C VAL A 135 -5.40 -11.64 18.95
N THR A 136 -5.47 -10.77 17.94
CA THR A 136 -5.25 -9.32 18.13
C THR A 136 -6.51 -8.61 18.63
N THR A 137 -7.69 -9.15 18.30
CA THR A 137 -8.98 -8.52 18.66
C THR A 137 -9.40 -8.83 20.11
N THR A 138 -8.95 -9.96 20.67
CA THR A 138 -9.25 -10.38 22.05
C THR A 138 -8.43 -9.65 23.12
N ALA A 139 -7.38 -8.90 22.73
CA ALA A 139 -6.60 -8.08 23.66
C ALA A 139 -7.11 -6.63 23.80
N ALA A 140 -8.06 -6.18 22.96
CA ALA A 140 -8.51 -4.78 22.95
C ALA A 140 -10.02 -4.55 22.92
N ALA A 141 -10.86 -5.59 22.83
CA ALA A 141 -12.30 -5.46 23.01
C ALA A 141 -12.84 -6.63 23.83
N GLY A 142 -13.47 -6.31 24.96
CA GLY A 142 -14.25 -7.26 25.75
C GLY A 142 -15.23 -8.01 24.85
N GLY A 143 -15.28 -9.32 25.02
CA GLY A 143 -15.94 -10.23 24.12
C GLY A 143 -17.44 -9.99 23.96
N ASP A 144 -17.89 -10.17 22.73
CA ASP A 144 -19.15 -10.83 22.43
C ASP A 144 -18.82 -11.90 21.40
N VAL A 145 -18.49 -13.10 21.89
CA VAL A 145 -18.40 -14.29 21.04
C VAL A 145 -19.84 -14.70 20.80
N GLY A 146 -20.38 -14.30 19.65
CA GLY A 146 -21.67 -14.81 19.18
C GLY A 146 -21.62 -16.34 19.15
N GLU A 147 -22.55 -16.96 19.86
CA GLU A 147 -22.70 -18.39 20.02
C GLU A 147 -22.72 -19.09 18.65
N ALA A 148 -21.83 -20.07 18.46
CA ALA A 148 -21.81 -20.89 17.26
C ALA A 148 -23.05 -21.78 17.28
N LEU A 149 -24.09 -21.38 16.53
CA LEU A 149 -25.26 -22.20 16.32
C LEU A 149 -24.84 -23.45 15.54
N GLU A 150 -25.00 -24.64 16.14
CA GLU A 150 -24.74 -25.91 15.48
C GLU A 150 -25.59 -26.02 14.21
N THR A 151 -24.94 -26.13 13.05
CA THR A 151 -25.62 -26.47 11.80
C THR A 151 -26.10 -27.92 11.90
N PRO A 152 -27.42 -28.19 11.81
CA PRO A 152 -27.92 -29.57 11.84
C PRO A 152 -27.39 -30.36 10.62
N PRO A 153 -27.20 -31.68 10.75
CA PRO A 153 -26.66 -32.50 9.68
C PRO A 153 -27.61 -32.52 8.48
N GLU A 154 -27.14 -32.05 7.33
CA GLU A 154 -27.87 -32.19 6.06
C GLU A 154 -27.85 -33.66 5.62
N GLU A 155 -28.93 -34.38 5.96
CA GLU A 155 -29.27 -35.64 5.33
C GLU A 155 -29.64 -35.38 3.85
N GLY A 156 -28.73 -35.84 2.98
CA GLY A 156 -28.96 -36.24 1.59
C GLY A 156 -30.02 -35.51 0.76
N LEU A 157 -29.59 -34.55 -0.06
CA LEU A 157 -30.23 -34.34 -1.36
C LEU A 157 -29.24 -34.51 -2.51
N ALA A 158 -29.63 -35.41 -3.41
CA ALA A 158 -28.92 -35.84 -4.59
C ALA A 158 -28.53 -34.67 -5.50
N GLY A 159 -27.35 -34.80 -6.11
CA GLY A 159 -26.81 -33.81 -7.02
C GLY A 159 -27.72 -33.51 -8.20
N SER A 160 -27.68 -32.26 -8.65
CA SER A 160 -28.11 -31.91 -9.99
C SER A 160 -27.26 -30.77 -10.54
N GLY A 161 -26.52 -31.08 -11.60
CA GLY A 161 -26.41 -30.22 -12.78
C GLY A 161 -25.67 -28.89 -12.59
N GLY A 162 -24.41 -28.89 -13.02
CA GLY A 162 -23.64 -27.66 -13.17
C GLY A 162 -24.25 -26.66 -14.13
N ARG A 163 -23.69 -25.45 -14.10
CA ARG A 163 -23.70 -24.51 -15.22
C ARG A 163 -22.40 -23.72 -15.20
N LEU A 164 -21.87 -23.61 -16.42
CA LEU A 164 -20.77 -22.77 -16.88
C LEU A 164 -20.93 -21.31 -16.43
#